data_AF-A0A2V8DT73-F1
#
_entry.id   AF-A0A2V8DT73-F1
#
_cell.length_a   1.000
_cell.length_b   1.000
_cell.length_c   1.000
_cell.angle_alpha   90.00
_cell.angle_beta   90.00
_cell.angle_gamma   90.00
#
_symmetry.space_group_name_H-M   'P 1'
#
loop_
_entity.id
_entity.type
_entity.pdbx_description
1 polymer ?
#
loop_
_entity_poly.entity_id
_entity_poly.type
_entity_poly.pdbx_seq_one_letter_code
_entity_poly.pdbx_strand_id
1 'polypeptide(L)'
;MPDPDRAALVTRSFEEFATGRFTKEEVLNALTRSGLRTRSGSIMNPQSFGRMLANRLYTAFIDLPHFGVSRRGDFDLLVSDDTFYRVQAILQGRIQVVGPHLRSRPDFPLKGLVRCADCGRPLTA
;
A
#
# COMPACT_ATOMS: atom_id res chain seq x y z
N MET A 1 19.41 15.71 0.39
CA MET A 1 19.93 14.39 0.80
C MET A 1 18.84 13.68 1.58
N PRO A 2 18.37 12.49 1.17
CA PRO A 2 17.36 11.73 1.91
C PRO A 2 17.93 11.26 3.26
N ASP A 3 17.12 11.25 4.32
CA ASP A 3 17.46 10.53 5.54
C ASP A 3 17.60 9.02 5.22
N PRO A 4 18.79 8.41 5.36
CA PRO A 4 19.06 7.06 4.86
C PRO A 4 18.16 6.00 5.49
N ASP A 5 17.87 6.12 6.80
CA ASP A 5 16.96 5.21 7.51
C ASP A 5 15.53 5.28 6.97
N ARG A 6 15.08 6.49 6.63
CA ARG A 6 13.72 6.71 6.12
C ARG A 6 13.61 6.26 4.66
N ALA A 7 14.65 6.47 3.86
CA ALA A 7 14.73 6.00 2.49
C ALA A 7 14.55 4.47 2.42
N ALA A 8 15.28 3.72 3.24
CA ALA A 8 15.18 2.26 3.29
C ALA A 8 13.78 1.77 3.69
N LEU A 9 13.15 2.40 4.68
CA LEU A 9 11.78 2.07 5.10
C LEU A 9 10.75 2.38 4.01
N VAL A 10 10.94 3.46 3.24
CA VAL A 10 10.08 3.78 2.11
C VAL A 10 10.25 2.75 1.00
N THR A 11 11.47 2.42 0.58
CA THR A 11 11.69 1.40 -0.45
C THR A 11 11.04 0.07 -0.07
N ARG A 12 11.26 -0.38 1.17
CA ARG A 12 10.61 -1.59 1.71
C ARG A 12 9.09 -1.52 1.67
N SER A 13 8.50 -0.34 1.93
CA SER A 13 7.04 -0.16 1.87
C SER A 13 6.47 -0.40 0.47
N PHE A 14 7.18 0.05 -0.57
CA PHE A 14 6.77 -0.16 -1.95
C PHE A 14 6.93 -1.62 -2.35
N GLU A 15 8.03 -2.27 -1.96
CA GLU A 15 8.27 -3.68 -2.25
C GLU A 15 7.25 -4.60 -1.57
N GLU A 16 7.00 -4.41 -0.27
CA GLU A 16 6.00 -5.21 0.47
C GLU A 16 4.60 -5.01 -0.09
N PHE A 17 4.22 -3.78 -0.43
CA PHE A 17 2.91 -3.49 -0.99
C PHE A 17 2.77 -4.01 -2.44
N ALA A 18 3.84 -3.95 -3.24
CA ALA A 18 3.87 -4.50 -4.60
C ALA A 18 3.63 -6.02 -4.64
N THR A 19 3.91 -6.74 -3.56
CA THR A 19 3.58 -8.18 -3.48
C THR A 19 2.08 -8.46 -3.61
N GLY A 20 1.21 -7.48 -3.29
CA GLY A 20 -0.24 -7.65 -3.30
C GLY A 20 -0.78 -8.61 -2.23
N ARG A 21 0.06 -8.98 -1.24
CA ARG A 21 -0.30 -9.89 -0.14
C ARG A 21 -0.80 -9.18 1.11
N PHE A 22 -0.55 -7.88 1.22
CA PHE A 22 -0.85 -7.12 2.42
C PHE A 22 -1.75 -5.95 2.06
N THR A 23 -2.71 -5.69 2.92
CA THR A 23 -3.52 -4.48 2.85
C THR A 23 -2.67 -3.25 3.17
N LYS A 24 -3.15 -2.08 2.73
CA LYS A 24 -2.50 -0.80 3.02
C LYS A 24 -2.28 -0.58 4.52
N GLU A 25 -3.22 -1.03 5.36
CA GLU A 25 -3.17 -0.89 6.81
C GLU A 25 -2.14 -1.84 7.44
N GLU A 26 -2.04 -3.08 6.97
CA GLU A 26 -1.04 -4.04 7.45
C GLU A 26 0.39 -3.56 7.18
N VAL A 27 0.65 -3.09 5.95
CA VAL A 27 1.97 -2.54 5.57
C VAL A 27 2.29 -1.31 6.43
N LEU A 28 1.33 -0.38 6.58
CA LEU A 28 1.53 0.80 7.42
C LEU A 28 1.82 0.43 8.88
N ASN A 29 1.09 -0.54 9.45
CA ASN A 29 1.30 -1.00 10.81
C ASN A 29 2.66 -1.66 10.98
N ALA A 30 3.10 -2.49 10.02
CA ALA A 30 4.42 -3.10 10.02
C ALA A 30 5.54 -2.04 10.03
N LEU A 31 5.44 -1.04 9.16
CA LEU A 31 6.42 0.03 9.06
C LEU A 31 6.40 0.97 10.27
N THR A 32 5.22 1.22 10.83
CA THR A 32 5.08 2.02 12.06
C THR A 32 5.79 1.34 13.24
N ARG A 33 5.76 0.00 13.30
CA ARG A 33 6.55 -0.80 14.27
C ARG A 33 8.04 -0.76 13.96
N SER A 34 8.44 -0.73 12.68
CA SER A 34 9.83 -0.56 12.25
C SER A 34 10.37 0.88 12.43
N GLY A 35 9.57 1.82 12.94
CA GLY A 35 10.01 3.18 13.24
C GLY A 35 9.69 4.22 12.16
N LEU A 36 8.89 3.87 11.14
CA LEU A 36 8.43 4.86 10.17
C LEU A 36 7.59 5.93 10.87
N ARG A 37 8.03 7.19 10.76
CA ARG A 37 7.36 8.38 11.28
C ARG A 37 7.22 9.43 10.20
N THR A 38 6.27 10.35 10.38
CA THR A 38 6.16 11.54 9.56
C THR A 38 7.36 12.45 9.79
N ARG A 39 7.53 13.48 8.95
CA ARG A 39 8.58 14.49 9.15
C ARG A 39 8.43 15.26 10.48
N SER A 40 7.23 15.25 11.07
CA SER A 40 6.94 15.82 12.39
C SER A 40 7.14 14.83 13.54
N GLY A 41 7.60 13.61 13.29
CA GLY A 41 7.79 12.56 14.30
C GLY A 41 6.51 11.81 14.70
N SER A 42 5.37 12.12 14.08
CA SER A 42 4.08 11.49 14.38
C SER A 42 3.89 10.17 13.64
N ILE A 43 2.94 9.35 14.10
CA ILE A 43 2.51 8.16 13.36
C ILE A 43 1.87 8.60 12.05
N MET A 44 2.25 7.96 10.95
CA MET A 44 1.69 8.24 9.64
C MET A 44 0.27 7.69 9.54
N ASN A 45 -0.69 8.51 9.09
CA ASN A 45 -2.06 8.04 8.89
C ASN A 45 -2.22 7.31 7.53
N PRO A 46 -3.23 6.43 7.38
CA PRO A 46 -3.46 5.64 6.15
C PRO A 46 -3.70 6.47 4.89
N GLN A 47 -4.21 7.69 5.01
CA GLN A 47 -4.43 8.60 3.89
C GLN A 47 -3.10 9.18 3.39
N SER A 48 -2.25 9.62 4.31
CA SER A 48 -0.91 10.15 4.03
C SER A 48 -0.02 9.07 3.44
N PHE A 49 -0.13 7.84 3.94
CA PHE A 49 0.55 6.69 3.36
C PHE A 49 0.09 6.42 1.92
N GLY A 50 -1.22 6.49 1.65
CA GLY A 50 -1.73 6.40 0.27
C GLY A 50 -1.18 7.50 -0.65
N ARG A 51 -1.11 8.74 -0.16
CA ARG A 51 -0.48 9.86 -0.90
C ARG A 51 1.01 9.64 -1.15
N MET A 52 1.71 9.05 -0.19
CA MET A 52 3.13 8.69 -0.34
C MET A 52 3.31 7.65 -1.44
N LEU A 53 2.51 6.57 -1.43
CA LEU A 53 2.56 5.53 -2.45
C LEU A 53 2.21 6.02 -3.86
N ALA A 54 1.39 7.07 -3.98
CA ALA A 54 1.04 7.69 -5.26
C ALA A 54 2.09 8.70 -5.78
N ASN A 55 3.09 9.04 -4.99
CA ASN A 55 4.04 10.10 -5.32
C ASN A 55 5.14 9.61 -6.28
N ARG A 56 5.14 10.13 -7.50
CA ARG A 56 6.13 9.80 -8.56
C ARG A 56 7.55 10.30 -8.26
N LEU A 57 7.72 11.16 -7.26
CA LEU A 57 9.05 11.60 -6.84
C LEU A 57 9.95 10.43 -6.43
N TYR A 58 9.38 9.32 -5.94
CA TYR A 58 10.14 8.12 -5.58
C TYR A 58 10.72 7.35 -6.79
N THR A 59 10.22 7.61 -8.00
CA THR A 59 10.77 7.10 -9.28
C THR A 59 11.56 8.19 -10.03
N ALA A 60 12.07 9.19 -9.30
CA ALA A 60 12.73 10.37 -9.84
C ALA A 60 11.93 11.13 -10.90
N PHE A 61 10.61 10.96 -10.96
CA PHE A 61 9.76 11.76 -11.81
C PHE A 61 9.22 12.96 -11.03
N ILE A 62 9.58 14.16 -11.49
CA ILE A 62 9.07 15.41 -10.96
C ILE A 62 7.88 15.83 -11.82
N ASP A 63 6.71 15.92 -11.19
CA ASP A 63 5.48 16.41 -11.82
C ASP A 63 5.08 17.75 -11.17
N LEU A 64 5.14 18.81 -11.98
CA LEU A 64 4.82 20.18 -11.61
C LEU A 64 3.66 20.65 -12.51
N PRO A 65 2.42 20.24 -12.22
CA PRO A 65 1.27 20.48 -13.10
C PRO A 65 0.98 21.97 -13.27
N HIS A 66 1.24 22.79 -12.25
CA HIS A 66 1.07 24.25 -12.33
C HIS A 66 1.99 24.91 -13.36
N PHE A 67 3.14 24.29 -13.65
CA PHE A 67 4.12 24.77 -14.62
C PHE A 67 4.10 23.96 -15.93
N GLY A 68 3.24 22.94 -16.03
CA GLY A 68 3.21 22.03 -17.18
C GLY A 68 4.50 21.21 -17.36
N VAL A 69 5.30 21.04 -16.30
CA VAL A 69 6.59 20.35 -16.38
C VAL A 69 6.46 18.95 -15.80
N SER A 70 6.74 17.94 -16.62
CA SER A 70 6.97 16.57 -16.20
C SER A 70 8.33 16.13 -16.71
N ARG A 71 9.29 15.90 -15.82
CA ARG A 71 10.66 15.51 -16.19
C ARG A 71 11.22 14.49 -15.20
N ARG A 72 12.10 13.62 -15.69
CA ARG A 72 12.99 12.84 -14.84
C ARG A 72 14.06 13.76 -14.22
N GLY A 73 14.12 13.77 -12.89
CA GLY A 73 15.15 14.44 -12.12
C GLY A 73 16.46 13.66 -12.14
N ASP A 74 17.55 14.35 -11.83
CA ASP A 74 18.92 13.81 -11.88
C ASP A 74 19.34 13.16 -10.55
N PHE A 75 18.39 12.60 -9.79
CA PHE A 75 18.64 11.98 -8.48
C PHE A 75 18.33 10.48 -8.47
N ASP A 76 18.95 9.76 -7.53
CA ASP A 76 18.81 8.32 -7.42
C ASP A 76 17.36 7.89 -7.18
N LEU A 77 16.93 6.90 -7.97
CA LEU A 77 15.62 6.28 -7.84
C LEU A 77 15.56 5.50 -6.52
N LEU A 78 14.60 5.81 -5.66
CA LEU A 78 14.34 5.00 -4.47
C LEU A 78 13.57 3.71 -4.80
N VAL A 79 12.74 3.77 -5.85
CA VAL A 79 11.86 2.68 -6.29
C VAL A 79 11.90 2.62 -7.81
N SER A 80 11.93 1.41 -8.37
CA SER A 80 11.86 1.21 -9.82
C SER A 80 10.48 1.60 -10.37
N ASP A 81 10.46 1.99 -11.65
CA ASP A 81 9.22 2.31 -12.36
C ASP A 81 8.23 1.11 -12.33
N ASP A 82 8.72 -0.12 -12.50
CA ASP A 82 7.91 -1.35 -12.45
C ASP A 82 7.19 -1.52 -11.10
N THR A 83 7.93 -1.47 -9.99
CA THR A 83 7.38 -1.59 -8.63
C THR A 83 6.35 -0.49 -8.39
N PHE A 84 6.64 0.74 -8.81
CA PHE A 84 5.72 1.85 -8.65
C PHE A 84 4.42 1.64 -9.43
N TYR A 85 4.49 1.26 -10.71
CA TYR A 85 3.30 1.03 -11.53
C TYR A 85 2.47 -0.15 -11.02
N ARG A 86 3.12 -1.20 -10.51
CA ARG A 86 2.44 -2.31 -9.85
C ARG A 86 1.67 -1.84 -8.60
N VAL A 87 2.30 -1.01 -7.76
CA VAL A 87 1.63 -0.37 -6.62
C VAL A 87 0.44 0.48 -7.06
N GLN A 88 0.57 1.28 -8.13
CA GLN A 88 -0.55 2.06 -8.66
C GLN A 88 -1.71 1.17 -9.12
N ALA A 89 -1.41 0.05 -9.78
CA ALA A 89 -2.43 -0.90 -10.22
C ALA A 89 -3.17 -1.53 -9.02
N ILE A 90 -2.47 -1.79 -7.91
CA ILE A 90 -3.08 -2.24 -6.65
C ILE A 90 -3.97 -1.13 -6.05
N LEU A 91 -3.48 0.10 -5.96
CA LEU A 91 -4.24 1.23 -5.41
C LEU A 91 -5.51 1.55 -6.22
N GLN A 92 -5.46 1.36 -7.54
CA GLN A 92 -6.59 1.55 -8.45
C GLN A 92 -7.56 0.34 -8.47
N GLY A 93 -7.27 -0.71 -7.70
CA GLY A 93 -8.08 -1.94 -7.68
C GLY A 93 -7.97 -2.81 -8.94
N ARG A 94 -7.02 -2.51 -9.84
CA ARG A 94 -6.74 -3.32 -11.03
C ARG A 94 -6.05 -4.63 -10.69
N ILE A 95 -5.23 -4.62 -9.63
CA ILE A 95 -4.68 -5.83 -9.00
C ILE A 95 -5.39 -6.00 -7.67
N GLN A 96 -6.11 -7.11 -7.52
CA GLN A 96 -6.75 -7.45 -6.26
C GLN A 96 -5.69 -7.86 -5.24
N VAL A 97 -5.72 -7.23 -4.08
CA VAL A 97 -4.91 -7.67 -2.93
C VAL A 97 -5.49 -8.99 -2.45
N VAL A 98 -4.85 -10.08 -2.83
CA VAL A 98 -5.15 -11.42 -2.29
C VAL A 98 -4.38 -11.57 -1.00
N GLY A 99 -4.63 -10.63 -0.08
CA GLY A 99 -4.18 -10.84 1.29
C GLY A 99 -4.92 -12.04 1.87
N PRO A 100 -4.43 -12.61 2.97
CA PRO A 100 -5.22 -13.52 3.76
C PRO A 100 -6.37 -12.70 4.34
N HIS A 101 -7.41 -12.44 3.55
CA HIS A 101 -8.75 -12.38 4.10
C HIS A 101 -8.83 -13.63 4.94
N LEU A 102 -8.92 -13.46 6.27
CA LEU A 102 -9.18 -14.53 7.21
C LEU A 102 -10.49 -15.18 6.76
N ARG A 103 -10.41 -16.09 5.77
CA ARG A 103 -11.53 -16.90 5.31
C ARG A 103 -12.02 -17.73 6.50
N SER A 104 -11.09 -18.07 7.38
CA SER A 104 -11.32 -18.57 8.73
C SER A 104 -11.15 -17.44 9.74
N ARG A 105 -12.22 -16.68 10.01
CA ARG A 105 -12.31 -15.97 11.30
C ARG A 105 -12.63 -17.02 12.36
N PRO A 106 -11.87 -17.14 13.46
CA PRO A 106 -12.20 -18.11 14.52
C PRO A 106 -13.60 -17.86 15.12
N ASP A 107 -14.08 -16.62 15.10
CA ASP A 107 -15.44 -16.27 15.54
C ASP A 107 -16.53 -16.79 14.58
N PHE A 108 -16.19 -17.04 13.30
CA PHE A 108 -17.15 -17.41 12.25
C PHE A 108 -16.59 -18.51 11.33
N PRO A 109 -16.32 -19.71 11.86
CA PRO A 109 -15.69 -20.81 11.10
C PRO A 109 -16.56 -21.31 9.94
N LEU A 110 -17.88 -21.08 10.01
CA LEU A 110 -18.86 -21.54 9.02
C LEU A 110 -19.26 -20.46 8.01
N LYS A 111 -18.64 -19.28 8.03
CA LYS A 111 -19.00 -18.15 7.15
C LYS A 111 -18.83 -18.54 5.68
N GLY A 112 -19.93 -18.52 4.93
CA GLY A 112 -19.96 -18.91 3.51
C GLY A 112 -20.06 -20.42 3.23
N LEU A 113 -19.98 -21.27 4.26
CA LEU A 113 -20.23 -22.72 4.14
C LEU A 113 -21.70 -23.08 4.36
N VAL A 114 -22.37 -22.35 5.25
CA VAL A 114 -23.80 -22.59 5.56
C VAL A 114 -24.69 -21.71 4.69
N ARG A 115 -25.71 -22.32 4.09
CA ARG A 115 -26.73 -21.63 3.29
C ARG A 115 -28.09 -21.72 3.99
N CYS A 116 -28.90 -20.68 3.85
CA CYS A 116 -30.29 -20.70 4.30
C CYS A 116 -31.07 -21.77 3.52
N ALA A 117 -31.82 -22.61 4.22
CA ALA A 117 -32.64 -23.65 3.60
C ALA A 117 -33.79 -23.09 2.75
N ASP A 118 -34.36 -21.95 3.14
CA ASP A 118 -35.49 -21.32 2.42
C ASP A 118 -35.06 -20.50 1.20
N CYS A 119 -33.98 -19.72 1.31
CA CYS A 119 -33.59 -18.79 0.25
C CYS A 119 -32.26 -19.13 -0.46
N GLY A 120 -31.55 -20.17 -0.01
CA GLY A 120 -30.29 -20.63 -0.61
C GLY A 120 -29.09 -19.68 -0.47
N ARG A 121 -29.27 -18.52 0.17
CA ARG A 121 -28.22 -17.52 0.34
C ARG A 121 -27.24 -17.93 1.44
N PRO A 122 -25.93 -17.64 1.28
CA PRO A 122 -24.95 -17.91 2.32
C PRO A 122 -25.26 -17.05 3.56
N LEU A 123 -25.21 -17.67 4.73
CA LEU A 123 -25.40 -16.96 6.00
C LEU A 123 -24.16 -16.13 6.30
N THR A 124 -24.36 -14.82 6.43
CA THR A 124 -23.34 -13.84 6.80
C THR A 124 -23.71 -13.27 8.17
N ALA A 125 -23.03 -13.74 9.22
CA ALA A 125 -22.94 -13.02 10.49
C ALA A 125 -21.72 -12.08 10.47
#